data_AF-K6TVM5-F1
#
_entry.id   AF-K6TVM5-F1
#
_cell.length_a   1.000
_cell.length_b   1.000
_cell.length_c   1.000
_cell.angle_alpha   90.00
_cell.angle_beta   90.00
_cell.angle_gamma   90.00
#
_symmetry.space_group_name_H-M   'P 1'
#
loop_
_entity.id
_entity.type
_entity.pdbx_description
1 polymer ?
#
loop_
_entity_poly.entity_id
_entity_poly.type
_entity_poly.pdbx_seq_one_letter_code
_entity_poly.pdbx_strand_id
1 'polypeptide(L)'
;MYEANEILCKGIWFGEIPENTTKSELWEKANKNENEREKLLCIIDLLKLGEFSAKEILVKMINNSNDEAVINLGIRVFCSVSNHEDISKIENLNFLSYASEDAINTFAVWAEHALSYEVVPYLLALLEEWEDTSVESTIRDSLKHILNYEGLLSEDSSVDEIGEVYISEQEKLDGEQYYYNSKPIFPGDFTKILLDGSAISMSSGNELKMVTIPTLLSIWSGIKCPVEYYTIVNDELMNQVFNYVKKLSQMSWEEGCKYFYGYKI
;
A
#
# COMPACT_ATOMS: atom_id res chain seq x y z
N MET A 1 -9.64 -22.27 16.53
CA MET A 1 -10.04 -21.19 17.45
C MET A 1 -8.88 -20.21 17.44
N TYR A 2 -8.85 -19.32 16.44
CA TYR A 2 -7.76 -18.36 16.26
C TYR A 2 -7.96 -17.24 17.29
N GLU A 3 -6.96 -17.02 18.14
CA GLU A 3 -7.01 -15.99 19.17
C GLU A 3 -6.99 -14.60 18.52
N ALA A 4 -7.85 -13.72 19.00
CA ALA A 4 -8.05 -12.37 18.50
C ALA A 4 -6.89 -11.38 18.80
N ASN A 5 -5.64 -11.85 18.82
CA ASN A 5 -4.43 -11.12 19.23
C ASN A 5 -3.39 -10.88 18.10
N GLU A 6 -3.74 -11.11 16.83
CA GLU A 6 -2.76 -11.20 15.73
C GLU A 6 -2.61 -9.96 14.83
N ILE A 7 -3.55 -9.00 14.83
CA ILE A 7 -3.51 -7.87 13.88
C ILE A 7 -3.14 -6.55 14.58
N LEU A 8 -1.92 -6.05 14.32
CA LEU A 8 -1.36 -4.83 14.95
C LEU A 8 -2.01 -3.52 14.51
N CYS A 9 -2.42 -3.41 13.24
CA CYS A 9 -3.07 -2.22 12.70
C CYS A 9 -4.19 -2.62 11.75
N LYS A 10 -5.44 -2.34 12.13
CA LYS A 10 -6.64 -2.72 11.37
C LYS A 10 -7.12 -1.58 10.47
N GLY A 11 -7.66 -1.94 9.31
CA GLY A 11 -8.32 -1.01 8.39
C GLY A 11 -7.39 -0.40 7.34
N ILE A 12 -7.87 0.67 6.73
CA ILE A 12 -7.36 1.29 5.50
C ILE A 12 -6.13 2.20 5.69
N TRP A 13 -5.63 2.38 6.91
CA TRP A 13 -4.49 3.26 7.18
C TRP A 13 -3.84 2.98 8.53
N PHE A 14 -2.75 3.71 8.83
CA PHE A 14 -1.91 3.48 10.01
C PHE A 14 -2.30 4.27 11.27
N GLY A 15 -3.47 4.92 11.28
CA GLY A 15 -3.98 5.70 12.41
C GLY A 15 -3.43 7.13 12.49
N GLU A 16 -3.94 7.92 13.44
CA GLU A 16 -3.62 9.35 13.56
C GLU A 16 -2.12 9.64 13.74
N ILE A 17 -1.73 10.88 13.40
CA ILE A 17 -0.40 11.43 13.70
C ILE A 17 -0.26 11.55 15.23
N PRO A 18 0.87 11.13 15.83
CA PRO A 18 1.07 11.25 17.27
C PRO A 18 1.12 12.73 17.71
N GLU A 19 0.20 13.16 18.58
CA GLU A 19 0.11 14.57 19.03
C GLU A 19 1.05 14.92 20.20
N ASN A 20 1.38 13.94 21.05
CA ASN A 20 2.05 14.17 22.34
C ASN A 20 3.37 13.39 22.52
N THR A 21 4.01 12.98 21.42
CA THR A 21 5.29 12.26 21.45
C THR A 21 6.28 12.92 20.53
N THR A 22 7.50 13.17 21.02
CA THR A 22 8.56 13.75 20.20
C THR A 22 9.26 12.69 19.34
N LYS A 23 9.84 13.11 18.20
CA LYS A 23 10.68 12.25 17.36
C LYS A 23 11.82 11.59 18.15
N SER A 24 12.43 12.32 19.10
CA SER A 24 13.51 11.79 19.93
C SER A 24 13.05 10.65 20.84
N GLU A 25 11.89 10.77 21.47
CA GLU A 25 11.31 9.73 22.32
C GLU A 25 10.94 8.49 21.49
N LEU A 26 10.39 8.69 20.29
CA LEU A 26 10.08 7.59 19.38
C LEU A 26 11.35 6.86 18.92
N TRP A 27 12.42 7.60 18.57
CA TRP A 27 13.72 7.01 18.24
C TRP A 27 14.32 6.23 19.41
N GLU A 28 14.22 6.76 20.63
CA GLU A 28 14.68 6.04 21.81
C GLU A 28 13.93 4.71 21.97
N LYS A 29 12.60 4.72 21.84
CA LYS A 29 11.77 3.50 21.91
C LYS A 29 12.08 2.54 20.77
N ALA A 30 12.16 3.03 19.54
CA ALA A 30 12.44 2.20 18.36
C ALA A 30 13.80 1.48 18.46
N ASN A 31 14.81 2.11 19.09
CA ASN A 31 16.13 1.51 19.25
C ASN A 31 16.25 0.60 20.49
N LYS A 32 15.58 0.93 21.60
CA LYS A 32 15.76 0.23 22.87
C LYS A 32 14.70 -0.84 23.18
N ASN A 33 13.55 -0.79 22.53
CA ASN A 33 12.46 -1.73 22.85
C ASN A 33 12.82 -3.15 22.38
N GLU A 34 12.67 -4.12 23.28
CA GLU A 34 12.86 -5.54 22.98
C GLU A 34 11.61 -6.15 22.32
N ASN A 35 10.43 -5.54 22.53
CA ASN A 35 9.18 -5.95 21.90
C ASN A 35 9.11 -5.44 20.45
N GLU A 36 9.20 -6.35 19.48
CA GLU A 36 9.16 -6.02 18.05
C GLU A 36 7.84 -5.35 17.62
N ARG A 37 6.71 -5.75 18.20
CA ARG A 37 5.40 -5.15 17.89
C ARG A 37 5.37 -3.67 18.26
N GLU A 38 5.79 -3.35 19.47
CA GLU A 38 5.85 -1.96 19.94
C GLU A 38 6.90 -1.14 19.19
N LYS A 39 8.03 -1.77 18.83
CA LYS A 39 9.06 -1.16 17.99
C LYS A 39 8.51 -0.77 16.61
N LEU A 40 7.78 -1.66 15.96
CA LEU A 40 7.16 -1.40 14.66
C LEU A 40 6.17 -0.24 14.74
N LEU A 41 5.34 -0.17 15.79
CA LEU A 41 4.41 0.95 16.00
C LEU A 41 5.17 2.28 16.18
N CYS A 42 6.28 2.30 16.90
CA CYS A 42 7.12 3.51 17.02
C CYS A 42 7.73 3.93 15.67
N ILE A 43 8.14 2.98 14.84
CA ILE A 43 8.66 3.24 13.48
C ILE A 43 7.58 3.84 12.59
N ILE A 44 6.36 3.29 12.62
CA ILE A 44 5.21 3.84 11.89
C ILE A 44 4.97 5.29 12.30
N ASP A 45 4.97 5.59 13.59
CA ASP A 45 4.77 6.95 14.10
C ASP A 45 5.91 7.90 13.70
N LEU A 46 7.16 7.44 13.64
CA LEU A 46 8.27 8.21 13.06
C LEU A 46 8.03 8.55 11.59
N LEU A 47 7.62 7.57 10.79
CA LEU A 47 7.33 7.75 9.37
C LEU A 47 6.18 8.75 9.15
N LYS A 48 5.13 8.71 10.00
CA LYS A 48 4.02 9.68 9.94
C LYS A 48 4.46 11.12 10.21
N LEU A 49 5.59 11.29 10.91
CA LEU A 49 6.21 12.59 11.19
C LEU A 49 7.28 12.98 10.14
N GLY A 50 7.38 12.24 9.03
CA GLY A 50 8.33 12.47 7.95
C GLY A 50 9.76 11.98 8.21
N GLU A 51 10.00 11.16 9.24
CA GLU A 51 11.33 10.59 9.53
C GLU A 51 11.60 9.31 8.71
N PHE A 52 11.81 9.48 7.41
CA PHE A 52 11.99 8.35 6.48
C PHE A 52 13.29 7.55 6.67
N SER A 53 14.24 8.03 7.47
CA SER A 53 15.40 7.21 7.89
C SER A 53 15.01 6.00 8.73
N ALA A 54 13.80 5.99 9.32
CA ALA A 54 13.27 4.84 10.04
C ALA A 54 12.99 3.61 9.14
N LYS A 55 12.95 3.80 7.80
CA LYS A 55 12.82 2.70 6.82
C LYS A 55 13.92 1.66 6.97
N GLU A 56 15.14 2.05 7.33
CA GLU A 56 16.24 1.10 7.52
C GLU A 56 15.96 0.09 8.64
N ILE A 57 15.30 0.53 9.72
CA ILE A 57 14.93 -0.37 10.82
C ILE A 57 13.73 -1.23 10.41
N LEU A 58 12.75 -0.63 9.72
CA LEU A 58 11.60 -1.36 9.18
C LEU A 58 12.04 -2.56 8.32
N VAL A 59 12.92 -2.30 7.34
CA VAL A 59 13.47 -3.35 6.46
C VAL A 59 14.17 -4.45 7.26
N LYS A 60 15.01 -4.08 8.24
CA LYS A 60 15.68 -5.07 9.09
C LYS A 60 14.68 -5.91 9.87
N MET A 61 13.59 -5.33 10.35
CA MET A 61 12.57 -6.06 11.10
C MET A 61 11.82 -7.05 10.21
N ILE A 62 11.37 -6.62 9.02
CA ILE A 62 10.66 -7.50 8.08
C ILE A 62 11.54 -8.70 7.69
N ASN A 63 12.84 -8.47 7.48
CA ASN A 63 13.75 -9.54 7.08
C ASN A 63 14.17 -10.47 8.23
N ASN A 64 14.08 -10.08 9.50
CA ASN A 64 14.67 -10.88 10.60
C ASN A 64 13.67 -11.30 11.69
N SER A 65 12.45 -10.76 11.70
CA SER A 65 11.44 -11.13 12.69
C SER A 65 10.90 -12.54 12.44
N ASN A 66 10.47 -13.21 13.51
CA ASN A 66 9.67 -14.43 13.45
C ASN A 66 8.21 -14.19 13.87
N ASP A 67 7.83 -12.93 14.12
CA ASP A 67 6.47 -12.56 14.47
C ASP A 67 5.70 -12.17 13.21
N GLU A 68 4.82 -13.06 12.75
CA GLU A 68 3.99 -12.86 11.55
C GLU A 68 3.21 -11.54 11.57
N ALA A 69 2.79 -11.05 12.75
CA ALA A 69 2.09 -9.77 12.83
C ALA A 69 3.02 -8.59 12.50
N VAL A 70 4.28 -8.69 12.90
CA VAL A 70 5.34 -7.70 12.60
C VAL A 70 5.70 -7.74 11.12
N ILE A 71 5.87 -8.94 10.56
CA ILE A 71 6.18 -9.12 9.14
C ILE A 71 5.04 -8.55 8.28
N ASN A 72 3.80 -8.99 8.52
CA ASN A 72 2.65 -8.58 7.72
C ASN A 72 2.38 -7.07 7.81
N LEU A 73 2.40 -6.47 9.01
CA LEU A 73 2.26 -5.02 9.11
C LEU A 73 3.47 -4.30 8.51
N GLY A 74 4.67 -4.83 8.69
CA GLY A 74 5.90 -4.26 8.14
C GLY A 74 5.85 -4.20 6.62
N ILE A 75 5.41 -5.26 5.94
CA ILE A 75 5.21 -5.31 4.48
C ILE A 75 4.27 -4.19 4.01
N ARG A 76 3.11 -4.05 4.67
CA ARG A 76 2.11 -3.01 4.33
C ARG A 76 2.70 -1.61 4.42
N VAL A 77 3.47 -1.36 5.49
CA VAL A 77 4.15 -0.08 5.70
C VAL A 77 5.22 0.11 4.64
N PHE A 78 6.06 -0.90 4.39
CA PHE A 78 7.13 -0.85 3.38
C PHE A 78 6.58 -0.48 2.02
N CYS A 79 5.56 -1.19 1.51
CA CYS A 79 4.92 -0.84 0.24
C CYS A 79 4.36 0.60 0.24
N SER A 80 3.89 1.09 1.38
CA SER A 80 3.36 2.47 1.49
C SER A 80 4.45 3.55 1.53
N VAL A 81 5.66 3.25 1.99
CA VAL A 81 6.73 4.26 2.22
C VAL A 81 7.97 4.08 1.35
N SER A 82 8.07 2.99 0.60
CA SER A 82 9.18 2.72 -0.30
C SER A 82 9.17 3.66 -1.49
N ASN A 83 10.36 4.10 -1.90
CA ASN A 83 10.61 4.70 -3.20
C ASN A 83 11.14 3.65 -4.21
N HIS A 84 11.36 4.06 -5.46
CA HIS A 84 11.89 3.16 -6.50
C HIS A 84 13.21 2.49 -6.09
N GLU A 85 14.13 3.24 -5.46
CA GLU A 85 15.44 2.74 -5.01
C GLU A 85 15.31 1.73 -3.85
N ASP A 86 14.36 1.93 -2.94
CA ASP A 86 14.11 0.98 -1.86
C ASP A 86 13.63 -0.37 -2.39
N ILE A 87 12.85 -0.37 -3.47
CA ILE A 87 12.29 -1.59 -4.08
C ILE A 87 13.33 -2.28 -4.96
N SER A 88 14.15 -1.54 -5.71
CA SER A 88 15.18 -2.14 -6.57
C SER A 88 16.34 -2.76 -5.79
N LYS A 89 16.52 -2.41 -4.51
CA LYS A 89 17.45 -3.06 -3.58
C LYS A 89 16.92 -4.42 -3.13
N ILE A 90 17.41 -5.48 -3.77
CA ILE A 90 17.05 -6.88 -3.47
C ILE A 90 17.21 -7.18 -1.98
N GLU A 91 18.22 -6.61 -1.31
CA GLU A 91 18.46 -6.89 0.12
C GLU A 91 17.31 -6.44 1.02
N ASN A 92 16.51 -5.45 0.57
CA ASN A 92 15.35 -4.98 1.32
C ASN A 92 14.19 -5.99 1.31
N LEU A 93 14.16 -6.87 0.32
CA LEU A 93 13.08 -7.82 0.02
C LEU A 93 13.50 -9.29 0.23
N ASN A 94 14.64 -9.54 0.88
CA ASN A 94 15.14 -10.91 1.13
C ASN A 94 14.10 -11.83 1.82
N PHE A 95 13.21 -11.26 2.64
CA PHE A 95 12.13 -12.00 3.30
C PHE A 95 11.25 -12.77 2.32
N LEU A 96 11.11 -12.33 1.07
CA LEU A 96 10.30 -13.01 0.07
C LEU A 96 10.80 -14.44 -0.21
N SER A 97 12.09 -14.72 -0.03
CA SER A 97 12.66 -16.05 -0.29
C SER A 97 12.37 -17.10 0.80
N TYR A 98 11.82 -16.70 1.95
CA TYR A 98 11.54 -17.59 3.08
C TYR A 98 10.26 -17.21 3.84
N ALA A 99 9.45 -16.32 3.27
CA ALA A 99 8.22 -15.84 3.86
C ALA A 99 7.16 -16.95 3.92
N SER A 100 6.27 -16.82 4.91
CA SER A 100 5.06 -17.62 5.01
C SER A 100 4.11 -17.31 3.84
N GLU A 101 3.18 -18.23 3.57
CA GLU A 101 2.08 -18.00 2.62
C GLU A 101 1.31 -16.71 2.93
N ASP A 102 1.05 -16.43 4.21
CA ASP A 102 0.36 -15.22 4.68
C ASP A 102 1.17 -13.95 4.36
N ALA A 103 2.48 -13.98 4.52
CA ALA A 103 3.37 -12.86 4.21
C ALA A 103 3.49 -12.61 2.70
N ILE A 104 3.59 -13.66 1.87
CA ILE A 104 3.56 -13.53 0.41
C ILE A 104 2.21 -12.99 -0.06
N ASN A 105 1.11 -13.50 0.47
CA ASN A 105 -0.22 -12.99 0.17
C ASN A 105 -0.36 -11.50 0.58
N THR A 106 0.15 -11.13 1.75
CA THR A 106 0.16 -9.72 2.19
C THR A 106 1.00 -8.84 1.27
N PHE A 107 2.17 -9.30 0.83
CA PHE A 107 3.00 -8.57 -0.14
C PHE A 107 2.29 -8.40 -1.47
N ALA A 108 1.70 -9.46 -2.02
CA ALA A 108 0.96 -9.40 -3.28
C ALA A 108 -0.20 -8.40 -3.23
N VAL A 109 -1.02 -8.43 -2.17
CA VAL A 109 -2.11 -7.45 -1.96
C VAL A 109 -1.59 -6.01 -1.87
N TRP A 110 -0.46 -5.79 -1.18
CA TRP A 110 0.04 -4.44 -0.92
C TRP A 110 1.02 -3.91 -1.96
N ALA A 111 1.49 -4.74 -2.90
CA ALA A 111 2.40 -4.34 -3.95
C ALA A 111 1.84 -3.20 -4.82
N GLU A 112 0.52 -3.15 -5.05
CA GLU A 112 -0.12 -2.04 -5.78
C GLU A 112 0.05 -0.69 -5.07
N HIS A 113 0.19 -0.68 -3.74
CA HIS A 113 0.44 0.54 -2.96
C HIS A 113 1.88 1.04 -3.09
N ALA A 114 2.79 0.23 -3.63
CA ALA A 114 4.13 0.67 -3.99
C ALA A 114 4.10 1.72 -5.11
N LEU A 115 3.15 1.59 -6.04
CA LEU A 115 2.94 2.47 -7.22
C LEU A 115 4.18 2.62 -8.10
N SER A 116 5.11 1.68 -7.97
CA SER A 116 6.38 1.62 -8.66
C SER A 116 6.42 0.32 -9.46
N TYR A 117 6.77 0.44 -10.74
CA TYR A 117 6.94 -0.72 -11.61
C TYR A 117 8.11 -1.62 -11.19
N GLU A 118 9.02 -1.13 -10.35
CA GLU A 118 10.11 -1.92 -9.74
C GLU A 118 9.60 -3.10 -8.88
N VAL A 119 8.32 -3.10 -8.48
CA VAL A 119 7.73 -4.22 -7.73
C VAL A 119 7.40 -5.42 -8.63
N VAL A 120 7.20 -5.19 -9.94
CA VAL A 120 6.69 -6.20 -10.88
C VAL A 120 7.64 -7.40 -11.02
N PRO A 121 8.98 -7.24 -11.15
CA PRO A 121 9.89 -8.38 -11.21
C PRO A 121 9.76 -9.33 -10.01
N TYR A 122 9.52 -8.79 -8.81
CA TYR A 122 9.30 -9.61 -7.61
C TYR A 122 7.99 -10.38 -7.68
N LEU A 123 6.91 -9.74 -8.15
CA LEU A 123 5.62 -10.42 -8.34
C LEU A 123 5.69 -11.51 -9.41
N LEU A 124 6.43 -11.30 -10.50
CA LEU A 124 6.64 -12.32 -11.53
C LEU A 124 7.42 -13.52 -10.98
N ALA A 125 8.51 -13.28 -10.25
CA ALA A 125 9.26 -14.36 -9.60
C ALA A 125 8.43 -15.14 -8.58
N LEU A 126 7.61 -14.43 -7.78
CA LEU A 126 6.68 -15.06 -6.85
C LEU A 126 5.60 -15.86 -7.57
N LEU A 127 5.12 -15.39 -8.72
CA LEU A 127 4.13 -16.12 -9.52
C LEU A 127 4.69 -17.46 -10.01
N GLU A 128 5.96 -17.50 -10.44
CA GLU A 128 6.63 -18.76 -10.81
C GLU A 128 6.78 -19.71 -9.63
N GLU A 129 7.13 -19.18 -8.45
CA GLU A 129 7.39 -20.00 -7.26
C GLU A 129 6.10 -20.50 -6.58
N TRP A 130 5.03 -19.70 -6.62
CA TRP A 130 3.76 -19.95 -5.93
C TRP A 130 2.62 -20.33 -6.88
N GLU A 131 2.94 -20.73 -8.12
CA GLU A 131 1.98 -21.32 -9.05
C GLU A 131 1.28 -22.55 -8.41
N ASP A 132 0.00 -22.73 -8.70
CA ASP A 132 -0.88 -23.78 -8.16
C ASP A 132 -1.11 -23.72 -6.63
N THR A 133 -0.81 -22.58 -5.99
CA THR A 133 -1.11 -22.33 -4.57
C THR A 133 -2.32 -21.41 -4.39
N SER A 134 -2.79 -21.29 -3.15
CA SER A 134 -3.83 -20.32 -2.74
C SER A 134 -3.46 -18.86 -3.04
N VAL A 135 -2.16 -18.53 -3.12
CA VAL A 135 -1.67 -17.15 -3.27
C VAL A 135 -1.55 -16.72 -4.73
N GLU A 136 -1.53 -17.67 -5.66
CA GLU A 136 -1.37 -17.41 -7.09
C GLU A 136 -2.36 -16.35 -7.61
N SER A 137 -3.64 -16.53 -7.27
CA SER A 137 -4.71 -15.60 -7.68
C SER A 137 -4.46 -14.16 -7.21
N THR A 138 -4.00 -13.98 -5.97
CA THR A 138 -3.63 -12.67 -5.42
C THR A 138 -2.47 -12.03 -6.17
N ILE A 139 -1.45 -12.81 -6.53
CA ILE A 139 -0.29 -12.32 -7.29
C ILE A 139 -0.72 -11.87 -8.69
N ARG A 140 -1.54 -12.69 -9.37
CA ARG A 140 -2.09 -12.36 -10.70
C ARG A 140 -2.97 -11.11 -10.66
N ASP A 141 -3.82 -10.97 -9.66
CA ASP A 141 -4.67 -9.78 -9.49
C ASP A 141 -3.82 -8.52 -9.28
N SER A 142 -2.76 -8.61 -8.48
CA SER A 142 -1.82 -7.52 -8.26
C SER A 142 -1.10 -7.11 -9.55
N LEU A 143 -0.55 -8.07 -10.30
CA LEU A 143 0.06 -7.84 -11.60
C LEU A 143 -0.92 -7.21 -12.59
N LYS A 144 -2.15 -7.71 -12.65
CA LYS A 144 -3.23 -7.19 -13.50
C LYS A 144 -3.55 -5.74 -13.19
N HIS A 145 -3.64 -5.37 -11.91
CA HIS A 145 -3.89 -3.98 -11.52
C HIS A 145 -2.71 -3.05 -11.80
N ILE A 146 -1.49 -3.48 -11.48
CA ILE A 146 -0.28 -2.65 -11.66
C ILE A 146 -0.01 -2.40 -13.15
N LEU A 147 -0.06 -3.46 -13.96
CA LEU A 147 0.22 -3.39 -15.39
C LEU A 147 -1.00 -3.01 -16.23
N ASN A 148 -2.20 -2.99 -15.62
CA ASN A 148 -3.46 -2.62 -16.25
C ASN A 148 -3.72 -3.38 -17.57
N TYR A 149 -3.44 -4.70 -17.60
CA TYR A 149 -3.62 -5.55 -18.78
C TYR A 149 -5.01 -6.18 -18.89
N GLU A 150 -6.01 -5.64 -18.20
CA GLU A 150 -7.36 -6.20 -18.22
C GLU A 150 -7.92 -6.30 -19.66
N GLY A 151 -8.29 -7.52 -20.05
CA GLY A 151 -8.77 -7.81 -21.40
C GLY A 151 -7.70 -7.93 -22.48
N LEU A 152 -6.41 -7.74 -22.15
CA LEU A 152 -5.28 -8.00 -23.06
C LEU A 152 -4.79 -9.45 -22.96
N LEU A 153 -4.74 -9.98 -21.74
CA LEU A 153 -4.30 -11.34 -21.43
C LEU A 153 -5.46 -12.18 -20.89
N SER A 154 -5.34 -13.51 -21.03
CA SER A 154 -6.24 -14.46 -20.36
C SER A 154 -5.85 -14.66 -18.90
N GLU A 155 -6.76 -15.20 -18.09
CA GLU A 155 -6.48 -15.52 -16.67
C GLU A 155 -5.31 -16.51 -16.53
N ASP A 156 -5.21 -17.47 -17.46
CA ASP A 156 -4.17 -18.51 -17.50
C ASP A 156 -2.89 -18.09 -18.24
N SER A 157 -2.69 -16.79 -18.49
CA SER A 157 -1.49 -16.32 -19.20
C SER A 157 -0.21 -16.66 -18.44
N SER A 158 0.84 -17.00 -19.17
CA SER A 158 2.12 -17.40 -18.58
C SER A 158 2.86 -16.21 -17.98
N VAL A 159 3.83 -16.50 -17.10
CA VAL A 159 4.72 -15.47 -16.53
C VAL A 159 5.46 -14.72 -17.64
N ASP A 160 5.90 -15.41 -18.70
CA ASP A 160 6.55 -14.80 -19.85
C ASP A 160 5.63 -13.79 -20.57
N GLU A 161 4.37 -14.15 -20.81
CA GLU A 161 3.39 -13.26 -21.46
C GLU A 161 3.14 -11.99 -20.64
N ILE A 162 3.03 -12.12 -19.32
CA ILE A 162 2.88 -10.97 -18.40
C ILE A 162 4.18 -10.14 -18.38
N GLY A 163 5.34 -10.80 -18.43
CA GLY A 163 6.65 -10.16 -18.52
C GLY A 163 6.84 -9.33 -19.79
N GLU A 164 6.33 -9.79 -20.94
CA GLU A 164 6.32 -9.02 -22.17
C GLU A 164 5.49 -7.73 -22.05
N VAL A 165 4.32 -7.80 -21.39
CA VAL A 165 3.53 -6.60 -21.10
C VAL A 165 4.32 -5.63 -20.23
N TYR A 166 4.94 -6.12 -19.16
CA TYR A 166 5.77 -5.30 -18.27
C TYR A 166 6.88 -4.55 -19.03
N ILE A 167 7.66 -5.26 -19.85
CA ILE A 167 8.73 -4.64 -20.66
C ILE A 167 8.15 -3.55 -21.57
N SER A 168 7.03 -3.85 -22.24
CA SER A 168 6.39 -2.91 -23.17
C SER A 168 5.84 -1.65 -22.49
N GLU A 169 5.36 -1.76 -21.25
CA GLU A 169 4.88 -0.62 -20.47
C GLU A 169 6.06 0.18 -19.91
N GLN A 170 7.07 -0.50 -19.35
CA GLN A 170 8.23 0.14 -18.73
C GLN A 170 8.96 1.10 -19.69
N GLU A 171 9.06 0.76 -20.97
CA GLU A 171 9.67 1.62 -22.01
C GLU A 171 8.96 2.98 -22.20
N LYS A 172 7.71 3.10 -21.75
CA LYS A 172 6.88 4.31 -21.92
C LYS A 172 6.88 5.21 -20.67
N LEU A 173 7.44 4.73 -19.56
CA LEU A 173 7.34 5.38 -18.26
C LEU A 173 8.53 6.31 -17.99
N ASP A 174 8.27 7.33 -17.18
CA ASP A 174 9.28 8.13 -16.52
C ASP A 174 9.68 7.43 -15.22
N GLY A 175 10.93 6.97 -15.13
CA GLY A 175 11.43 6.22 -13.97
C GLY A 175 11.51 7.02 -12.67
N GLU A 176 11.29 8.34 -12.71
CA GLU A 176 11.19 9.18 -11.51
C GLU A 176 9.76 9.32 -10.97
N GLN A 177 8.76 8.86 -11.73
CA GLN A 177 7.34 9.00 -11.39
C GLN A 177 6.72 7.69 -10.91
N TYR A 178 5.69 7.85 -10.08
CA TYR A 178 4.83 6.76 -9.64
C TYR A 178 3.55 6.71 -10.48
N TYR A 179 3.00 5.51 -10.64
CA TYR A 179 1.92 5.23 -11.58
C TYR A 179 0.76 4.44 -10.96
N TYR A 180 -0.45 4.73 -11.44
CA TYR A 180 -1.66 3.95 -11.18
C TYR A 180 -2.48 3.86 -12.47
N ASN A 181 -2.82 2.64 -12.91
CA ASN A 181 -3.48 2.38 -14.19
C ASN A 181 -2.76 3.08 -15.39
N SER A 182 -1.44 2.88 -15.49
CA SER A 182 -0.56 3.45 -16.54
C SER A 182 -0.56 4.98 -16.65
N LYS A 183 -0.99 5.70 -15.60
CA LYS A 183 -0.93 7.18 -15.54
C LYS A 183 -0.13 7.65 -14.34
N PRO A 184 0.62 8.76 -14.48
CA PRO A 184 1.24 9.41 -13.33
C PRO A 184 0.22 9.65 -12.23
N ILE A 185 0.55 9.29 -11.00
CA ILE A 185 -0.40 9.39 -9.91
C ILE A 185 -0.70 10.85 -9.58
N PHE A 186 -1.97 11.14 -9.31
CA PHE A 186 -2.38 12.41 -8.76
C PHE A 186 -3.56 12.22 -7.80
N PRO A 187 -3.49 12.70 -6.55
CA PRO A 187 -4.59 12.56 -5.59
C PRO A 187 -5.93 13.12 -6.11
N GLY A 188 -5.90 14.14 -6.97
CA GLY A 188 -7.11 14.69 -7.58
C GLY A 188 -7.90 13.66 -8.38
N ASP A 189 -7.23 12.79 -9.15
CA ASP A 189 -7.90 11.74 -9.92
C ASP A 189 -8.54 10.70 -9.01
N PHE A 190 -7.86 10.35 -7.93
CA PHE A 190 -8.36 9.43 -6.91
C PHE A 190 -9.59 10.00 -6.19
N THR A 191 -9.61 11.30 -5.88
CA THR A 191 -10.79 11.94 -5.28
C THR A 191 -12.00 11.93 -6.22
N LYS A 192 -11.79 12.02 -7.54
CA LYS A 192 -12.86 11.91 -8.52
C LYS A 192 -13.43 10.49 -8.55
N ILE A 193 -12.55 9.47 -8.60
CA ILE A 193 -12.95 8.05 -8.54
C ILE A 193 -13.74 7.77 -7.26
N LEU A 194 -13.28 8.30 -6.11
CA LEU A 194 -13.96 8.17 -4.82
C LEU A 194 -15.37 8.80 -4.84
N LEU A 195 -15.50 10.01 -5.40
CA LEU A 195 -16.79 10.71 -5.50
C LEU A 195 -17.78 9.95 -6.39
N ASP A 196 -17.32 9.50 -7.57
CA ASP A 196 -18.14 8.76 -8.51
C ASP A 196 -18.59 7.42 -7.90
N GLY A 197 -17.67 6.66 -7.28
CA GLY A 197 -18.00 5.42 -6.58
C GLY A 197 -18.98 5.64 -5.42
N SER A 198 -18.80 6.71 -4.64
CA SER A 198 -19.69 7.05 -3.53
C SER A 198 -21.09 7.41 -4.00
N ALA A 199 -21.21 8.15 -5.10
CA ALA A 199 -22.50 8.49 -5.70
C ALA A 199 -23.22 7.25 -6.27
N ILE A 200 -22.48 6.32 -6.89
CA ILE A 200 -23.03 5.05 -7.38
C ILE A 200 -23.55 4.20 -6.21
N SER A 201 -22.76 4.05 -5.14
CA SER A 201 -23.19 3.34 -3.92
C SER A 201 -24.47 3.95 -3.34
N MET A 202 -24.51 5.28 -3.20
CA MET A 202 -25.68 6.00 -2.68
C MET A 202 -26.93 5.82 -3.54
N SER A 203 -26.79 5.92 -4.87
CA SER A 203 -27.95 5.80 -5.78
C SER A 203 -28.48 4.37 -5.92
N SER A 204 -27.60 3.37 -5.82
CA SER A 204 -27.96 1.96 -6.00
C SER A 204 -28.33 1.26 -4.68
N GLY A 205 -27.93 1.82 -3.53
CA GLY A 205 -28.06 1.18 -2.22
C GLY A 205 -27.09 0.01 -2.01
N ASN A 206 -26.12 -0.16 -2.91
CA ASN A 206 -25.09 -1.21 -2.81
C ASN A 206 -23.82 -0.68 -2.13
N GLU A 207 -22.97 -1.60 -1.68
CA GLU A 207 -21.65 -1.29 -1.12
C GLU A 207 -20.72 -0.63 -2.16
N LEU A 208 -19.80 0.22 -1.69
CA LEU A 208 -18.81 0.94 -2.51
C LEU A 208 -17.87 0.01 -3.30
N LYS A 209 -17.50 -1.14 -2.73
CA LYS A 209 -16.59 -2.15 -3.32
C LYS A 209 -15.25 -1.58 -3.81
N MET A 210 -14.67 -0.65 -3.05
CA MET A 210 -13.40 0.00 -3.37
C MET A 210 -12.45 -0.06 -2.16
N VAL A 211 -11.28 -0.71 -2.31
CA VAL A 211 -10.27 -0.82 -1.24
C VAL A 211 -9.14 0.18 -1.45
N THR A 212 -8.52 0.18 -2.63
CA THR A 212 -7.23 0.84 -2.90
C THR A 212 -7.31 2.35 -2.76
N ILE A 213 -8.30 2.99 -3.38
CA ILE A 213 -8.42 4.46 -3.43
C ILE A 213 -8.66 5.08 -2.05
N PRO A 214 -9.65 4.64 -1.23
CA PRO A 214 -9.79 5.12 0.16
C PRO A 214 -8.52 4.93 1.00
N THR A 215 -7.82 3.81 0.81
CA THR A 215 -6.59 3.46 1.52
C THR A 215 -5.45 4.40 1.15
N LEU A 216 -5.17 4.59 -0.15
CA LEU A 216 -4.14 5.51 -0.64
C LEU A 216 -4.39 6.94 -0.18
N LEU A 217 -5.61 7.46 -0.35
CA LEU A 217 -5.94 8.82 0.08
C LEU A 217 -5.76 8.99 1.60
N SER A 218 -6.12 7.98 2.39
CA SER A 218 -5.95 8.03 3.85
C SER A 218 -4.47 8.03 4.26
N ILE A 219 -3.68 7.15 3.67
CA ILE A 219 -2.24 7.03 3.95
C ILE A 219 -1.49 8.28 3.49
N TRP A 220 -1.80 8.81 2.31
CA TRP A 220 -1.11 9.97 1.75
C TRP A 220 -1.41 11.25 2.50
N SER A 221 -2.65 11.45 2.90
CA SER A 221 -3.06 12.69 3.58
C SER A 221 -2.83 12.65 5.09
N GLY A 222 -2.77 11.45 5.68
CA GLY A 222 -2.86 11.32 7.13
C GLY A 222 -4.25 11.71 7.66
N ILE A 223 -5.30 11.63 6.83
CA ILE A 223 -6.68 11.86 7.22
C ILE A 223 -7.50 10.66 6.77
N LYS A 224 -8.18 9.98 7.71
CA LYS A 224 -9.01 8.81 7.38
C LYS A 224 -10.13 9.17 6.40
N CYS A 225 -10.23 8.41 5.31
CA CYS A 225 -11.37 8.44 4.39
C CYS A 225 -12.66 8.02 5.12
N PRO A 226 -13.78 8.73 4.94
CA PRO A 226 -15.04 8.43 5.63
C PRO A 226 -15.75 7.17 5.12
N VAL A 227 -15.32 6.62 3.99
CA VAL A 227 -15.92 5.43 3.36
C VAL A 227 -14.85 4.39 3.03
N GLU A 228 -15.23 3.12 3.10
CA GLU A 228 -14.41 1.95 2.80
C GLU A 228 -15.23 0.85 2.10
N TYR A 229 -14.60 -0.27 1.71
CA TYR A 229 -15.15 -1.29 0.81
C TYR A 229 -16.62 -1.70 1.07
N TYR A 230 -16.96 -2.06 2.30
CA TYR A 230 -18.31 -2.53 2.68
C TYR A 230 -19.29 -1.39 3.02
N THR A 231 -18.92 -0.13 2.77
CA THR A 231 -19.76 1.01 3.12
C THR A 231 -20.89 1.17 2.11
N ILE A 232 -22.13 1.23 2.59
CA ILE A 232 -23.28 1.72 1.83
C ILE A 232 -23.40 3.22 2.09
N VAL A 233 -23.20 4.03 1.06
CA VAL A 233 -23.17 5.49 1.20
C VAL A 233 -24.58 6.05 1.33
N ASN A 234 -24.79 6.96 2.28
CA ASN A 234 -26.00 7.74 2.45
C ASN A 234 -25.70 9.25 2.33
N ASP A 235 -26.72 10.11 2.43
CA ASP A 235 -26.54 11.56 2.31
C ASP A 235 -25.51 12.15 3.30
N GLU A 236 -25.46 11.62 4.52
CA GLU A 236 -24.51 12.07 5.55
C GLU A 236 -23.08 11.70 5.16
N LEU A 237 -22.83 10.44 4.80
CA LEU A 237 -21.52 9.97 4.36
C LEU A 237 -21.08 10.67 3.09
N MET A 238 -21.99 10.93 2.14
CA MET A 238 -21.67 11.67 0.93
C MET A 238 -21.19 13.10 1.26
N ASN A 239 -21.84 13.78 2.21
CA ASN A 239 -21.39 15.08 2.70
C ASN A 239 -20.01 14.99 3.39
N GLN A 240 -19.73 13.91 4.14
CA GLN A 240 -18.41 13.67 4.70
C GLN A 240 -17.35 13.45 3.61
N VAL A 241 -17.66 12.71 2.53
CA VAL A 241 -16.78 12.55 1.37
C VAL A 241 -16.49 13.89 0.70
N PHE A 242 -17.50 14.74 0.47
CA PHE A 242 -17.27 16.09 -0.08
C PHE A 242 -16.34 16.94 0.80
N ASN A 243 -16.56 16.92 2.12
CA ASN A 243 -15.71 17.63 3.06
C ASN A 243 -14.28 17.07 3.10
N TYR A 244 -14.14 15.74 2.99
CA TYR A 244 -12.85 15.06 2.90
C TYR A 244 -12.08 15.50 1.66
N VAL A 245 -12.69 15.43 0.47
CA VAL A 245 -12.07 15.88 -0.79
C VAL A 245 -11.69 17.35 -0.74
N LYS A 246 -12.53 18.20 -0.14
CA LYS A 246 -12.22 19.63 0.04
C LYS A 246 -10.97 19.84 0.91
N LYS A 247 -10.79 19.07 1.98
CA LYS A 247 -9.56 19.13 2.80
C LYS A 247 -8.35 18.71 1.98
N LEU A 248 -8.45 17.61 1.23
CA LEU A 248 -7.36 17.13 0.38
C LEU A 248 -6.96 18.15 -0.69
N SER A 249 -7.91 18.86 -1.30
CA SER A 249 -7.61 19.90 -2.30
C SER A 249 -6.84 21.11 -1.76
N GLN A 250 -6.78 21.27 -0.44
CA GLN A 250 -6.05 22.36 0.22
C GLN A 250 -4.61 21.97 0.55
N MET A 251 -4.25 20.69 0.41
CA MET A 251 -2.89 20.19 0.60
C MET A 251 -2.06 20.38 -0.67
N SER A 252 -0.74 20.30 -0.54
CA SER A 252 0.19 20.45 -1.68
C SER A 252 0.49 19.09 -2.29
N TRP A 253 0.17 18.94 -3.57
CA TRP A 253 0.37 17.72 -4.33
C TRP A 253 1.07 18.02 -5.65
N GLU A 254 1.97 17.12 -6.04
CA GLU A 254 2.70 17.11 -7.29
C GLU A 254 2.31 15.84 -8.04
N GLU A 255 2.05 15.99 -9.34
CA GLU A 255 1.75 14.86 -10.22
C GLU A 255 2.96 13.92 -10.30
N GLY A 256 2.70 12.62 -10.36
CA GLY A 256 3.73 11.58 -10.41
C GLY A 256 4.47 11.38 -9.08
N CYS A 257 4.09 12.04 -7.98
CA CYS A 257 4.76 11.91 -6.68
C CYS A 257 3.97 11.06 -5.68
N LYS A 258 4.68 10.27 -4.87
CA LYS A 258 4.10 9.45 -3.79
C LYS A 258 4.24 10.15 -2.45
N TYR A 259 3.27 9.91 -1.56
CA TYR A 259 3.16 10.59 -0.28
C TYR A 259 2.89 9.65 0.88
N PHE A 260 3.26 10.08 2.08
CA PHE A 260 2.89 9.44 3.35
C PHE A 260 2.64 10.52 4.40
N TYR A 261 1.40 10.60 4.90
CA TYR A 261 0.98 11.54 5.94
C TYR A 261 1.34 13.00 5.64
N GLY A 262 1.18 13.41 4.38
CA GLY A 262 1.45 14.74 3.87
C GLY A 262 2.90 15.00 3.44
N TYR A 263 3.81 14.05 3.68
CA TYR A 263 5.21 14.14 3.28
C TYR A 263 5.44 13.42 1.95
N LYS A 264 6.10 14.08 1.00
CA LYS A 264 6.57 13.46 -0.24
C LYS A 264 7.69 12.44 0.07
N ILE A 265 7.61 11.26 -0.54
CA ILE A 265 8.59 10.16 -0.41
C ILE A 265 9.69 10.30 -1.45
#